data_AF-A0A950H2S9-F1
#
_entry.id   AF-A0A950H2S9-F1
#
_cell.length_a   1.000
_cell.length_b   1.000
_cell.length_c   1.000
_cell.angle_alpha   90.00
_cell.angle_beta   90.00
_cell.angle_gamma   90.00
#
_symmetry.space_group_name_H-M   'P 1'
#
loop_
_entity.id
_entity.type
_entity.pdbx_description
1 polymer ?
#
loop_
_entity_poly.entity_id
_entity_poly.type
_entity_poly.pdbx_seq_one_letter_code
_entity_poly.pdbx_strand_id
1 'polypeptide(L)'
;MAVVFFRHGAVAVLTLAVVAILAAWAAGAVTLSLAEIVLGALLFYGSEYLMHRFAFHAKPAPWAFMRKMQHRLHYDHHVEPSRLDLLFLPLWFLAPNLLVTAGLVALLLGGAAVAPVMLGVMLAILHYEWVHYIAHIPYQPRTAFGRWLKQYHLRHHFISERHWFGVSNPSLDVAFGTYANVSEVERSGTTRKLHL
;
A
#
# COMPACT_ATOMS: atom_id res chain seq x y z
N MET A 1 19.43 3.68 -0.79
CA MET A 1 17.97 3.83 -0.97
C MET A 1 17.38 2.66 -1.76
N ALA A 2 17.63 2.54 -3.06
CA ALA A 2 17.08 1.46 -3.89
C ALA A 2 17.53 0.06 -3.44
N VAL A 3 18.80 -0.13 -3.10
CA VAL A 3 19.32 -1.41 -2.60
C VAL A 3 18.60 -1.88 -1.33
N VAL A 4 18.29 -0.97 -0.41
CA VAL A 4 17.55 -1.29 0.82
C VAL A 4 16.11 -1.71 0.49
N PHE A 5 15.45 -0.96 -0.39
CA PHE A 5 14.10 -1.25 -0.86
C PHE A 5 14.00 -2.66 -1.47
N PHE A 6 14.84 -2.97 -2.46
CA PHE A 6 14.81 -4.26 -3.15
C PHE A 6 15.37 -5.43 -2.33
N ARG A 7 16.07 -5.19 -1.21
CA ARG A 7 16.49 -6.24 -0.28
C ARG A 7 15.42 -6.63 0.73
N HIS A 8 14.34 -5.84 0.85
CA HIS A 8 13.25 -6.20 1.74
C HIS A 8 12.46 -7.39 1.15
N GLY A 9 12.22 -8.43 1.96
CA GLY A 9 11.79 -9.74 1.47
C GLY A 9 10.52 -9.71 0.59
N ALA A 10 9.48 -8.98 1.00
CA ALA A 10 8.25 -8.85 0.22
C ALA A 10 8.45 -8.12 -1.11
N VAL A 11 9.24 -7.03 -1.12
CA VAL A 11 9.56 -6.26 -2.33
C VAL A 11 10.38 -7.08 -3.31
N ALA A 12 11.36 -7.85 -2.83
CA ALA A 12 12.16 -8.75 -3.65
C ALA A 12 11.27 -9.80 -4.33
N VAL A 13 10.40 -10.47 -3.56
CA VAL A 13 9.47 -11.49 -4.08
C VAL A 13 8.50 -10.89 -5.10
N LEU A 14 7.92 -9.72 -4.82
CA LEU A 14 7.06 -9.01 -5.78
C LEU A 14 7.79 -8.66 -7.07
N THR A 15 9.01 -8.15 -6.97
CA THR A 15 9.82 -7.78 -8.14
C THR A 15 10.12 -9.01 -8.99
N LEU A 16 10.48 -10.14 -8.38
CA LEU A 16 10.69 -11.40 -9.08
C LEU A 16 9.39 -11.91 -9.74
N ALA A 17 8.25 -11.80 -9.07
CA ALA A 17 6.97 -12.21 -9.63
C ALA A 17 6.56 -11.35 -10.84
N VAL A 18 6.77 -10.02 -10.77
CA VAL A 18 6.57 -9.11 -11.92
C VAL A 18 7.48 -9.52 -13.08
N VAL A 19 8.77 -9.74 -12.84
CA VAL A 19 9.72 -10.17 -13.86
C VAL A 19 9.29 -11.52 -14.47
N ALA A 20 8.81 -12.46 -13.67
CA ALA A 20 8.33 -13.75 -14.14
C ALA A 20 7.11 -13.62 -15.08
N ILE A 21 6.14 -12.75 -14.76
CA ILE A 21 4.99 -12.48 -15.65
C ILE A 21 5.45 -11.84 -16.96
N LEU A 22 6.37 -10.86 -16.91
CA LEU A 22 6.89 -10.21 -18.11
C LEU A 22 7.69 -11.18 -18.99
N ALA A 23 8.45 -12.10 -18.38
CA ALA A 23 9.16 -13.16 -19.09
C ALA A 23 8.19 -14.16 -19.72
N ALA A 24 7.14 -14.57 -19.01
CA ALA A 24 6.09 -15.42 -19.54
C ALA A 24 5.36 -14.77 -20.72
N TRP A 25 5.11 -13.45 -20.65
CA TRP A 25 4.53 -12.68 -21.76
C TRP A 25 5.48 -12.64 -22.96
N ALA A 26 6.76 -12.35 -22.74
CA ALA A 26 7.77 -12.33 -23.80
C ALA A 26 7.95 -13.71 -24.48
N ALA A 27 7.73 -14.80 -23.73
CA ALA A 27 7.74 -16.17 -24.24
C ALA A 27 6.41 -16.59 -24.92
N GLY A 28 5.40 -15.72 -24.95
CA GLY A 28 4.08 -16.03 -25.50
C GLY A 28 3.22 -16.97 -24.63
N ALA A 29 3.63 -17.22 -23.38
CA ALA A 29 2.92 -18.12 -22.46
C ALA A 29 1.69 -17.47 -21.80
N VAL A 30 1.65 -16.13 -21.73
CA VAL A 30 0.51 -15.35 -21.24
C VAL A 30 0.28 -14.14 -22.13
N THR A 31 -0.95 -13.65 -22.15
CA THR A 31 -1.31 -12.38 -22.79
C THR A 31 -1.35 -11.26 -21.76
N LEU A 32 -1.05 -10.03 -22.19
CA LEU A 32 -1.18 -8.84 -21.35
C LEU A 32 -2.12 -7.84 -22.01
N SER A 33 -3.19 -7.48 -21.28
CA SER A 33 -4.10 -6.39 -21.66
C SER A 33 -3.82 -5.17 -20.79
N LEU A 34 -3.66 -4.00 -21.41
CA LEU A 34 -3.50 -2.75 -20.67
C LEU A 34 -4.71 -2.45 -19.78
N ALA A 35 -5.92 -2.75 -20.25
CA ALA A 35 -7.15 -2.51 -19.48
C ALA A 35 -7.18 -3.35 -18.19
N GLU A 36 -6.76 -4.60 -18.27
CA GLU A 36 -6.71 -5.52 -17.11
C GLU A 36 -5.57 -5.15 -16.15
N ILE A 37 -4.43 -4.68 -16.66
CA ILE A 37 -3.35 -4.12 -15.83
C ILE A 37 -3.85 -2.89 -15.08
N VAL A 38 -4.54 -1.97 -15.74
CA VAL A 38 -5.12 -0.78 -15.10
C VAL A 38 -6.16 -1.19 -14.07
N LEU A 39 -7.03 -2.16 -14.37
CA LEU A 39 -7.98 -2.73 -13.42
C LEU A 39 -7.28 -3.26 -12.17
N GLY A 40 -6.22 -4.07 -12.34
CA GLY A 40 -5.42 -4.59 -11.22
C GLY A 40 -4.83 -3.49 -10.33
N ALA A 41 -4.29 -2.44 -10.95
CA ALA A 41 -3.75 -1.31 -10.20
C ALA A 41 -4.85 -0.57 -9.41
N LEU A 42 -6.01 -0.34 -10.04
CA LEU A 42 -7.16 0.31 -9.39
C LEU A 42 -7.72 -0.53 -8.23
N LEU A 43 -7.79 -1.86 -8.39
CA LEU A 43 -8.19 -2.77 -7.32
C LEU A 43 -7.27 -2.62 -6.10
N PHE A 44 -5.96 -2.54 -6.32
CA PHE A 44 -5.03 -2.33 -5.22
C PHE A 44 -5.17 -0.93 -4.59
N TYR A 45 -5.24 0.15 -5.36
CA TYR A 45 -5.40 1.49 -4.76
C TYR A 45 -6.73 1.64 -4.01
N GLY A 46 -7.79 0.96 -4.47
CA GLY A 46 -9.03 0.80 -3.72
C GLY A 46 -8.81 0.08 -2.39
N SER A 47 -8.15 -1.09 -2.44
CA SER A 47 -7.80 -1.87 -1.25
C SER A 47 -6.93 -1.09 -0.26
N GLU A 48 -5.91 -0.37 -0.74
CA GLU A 48 -5.02 0.49 0.05
C GLU A 48 -5.83 1.45 0.92
N TYR A 49 -6.70 2.25 0.29
CA TYR A 49 -7.50 3.23 1.01
C TYR A 49 -8.46 2.58 2.01
N LEU A 50 -9.17 1.52 1.57
CA LEU A 50 -10.16 0.84 2.40
C LEU A 50 -9.51 0.16 3.62
N MET A 51 -8.40 -0.55 3.41
CA MET A 51 -7.66 -1.20 4.49
C MET A 51 -7.05 -0.17 5.41
N HIS A 52 -6.41 0.87 4.88
CA HIS A 52 -5.77 1.89 5.70
C HIS A 52 -6.80 2.58 6.61
N ARG A 53 -7.93 3.03 6.04
CA ARG A 53 -8.98 3.73 6.80
C ARG A 53 -9.78 2.81 7.73
N PHE A 54 -10.24 1.66 7.25
CA PHE A 54 -11.25 0.87 7.96
C PHE A 54 -10.72 -0.38 8.66
N ALA A 55 -9.52 -0.87 8.34
CA ALA A 55 -8.91 -2.00 9.03
C ALA A 55 -7.76 -1.55 9.93
N PHE A 56 -6.83 -0.79 9.36
CA PHE A 56 -5.60 -0.38 10.03
C PHE A 56 -5.82 0.81 10.98
N HIS A 57 -6.81 1.66 10.73
CA HIS A 57 -7.27 2.70 11.67
C HIS A 57 -8.54 2.34 12.45
N ALA A 58 -9.08 1.12 12.31
CA ALA A 58 -10.17 0.67 13.17
C ALA A 58 -9.72 0.61 14.63
N LYS A 59 -10.70 0.70 15.56
CA LYS A 59 -10.47 0.45 16.99
C LYS A 59 -9.84 -0.94 17.21
N PRO A 60 -9.14 -1.16 18.33
CA PRO A 60 -8.56 -2.46 18.66
C PRO A 60 -9.62 -3.56 18.58
N ALA A 61 -9.37 -4.58 17.78
CA ALA A 61 -10.29 -5.70 17.62
C ALA A 61 -10.50 -6.42 18.97
N PRO A 62 -11.66 -7.06 19.20
CA PRO A 62 -11.89 -7.81 20.44
C PRO A 62 -11.08 -9.12 20.52
N TRP A 63 -10.58 -9.62 19.38
CA TRP A 63 -9.80 -10.84 19.28
C TRP A 63 -8.30 -10.56 19.34
N ALA A 64 -7.58 -11.27 20.22
CA ALA A 64 -6.15 -11.02 20.47
C ALA A 64 -5.28 -11.15 19.22
N PHE A 65 -5.56 -12.14 18.35
CA PHE A 65 -4.81 -12.32 17.11
C PHE A 65 -5.01 -11.14 16.15
N MET A 66 -6.23 -10.63 16.01
CA MET A 66 -6.53 -9.49 15.15
C MET A 66 -5.89 -8.21 15.68
N ARG A 67 -5.90 -7.99 17.01
CA ARG A 67 -5.15 -6.88 17.62
C ARG A 67 -3.67 -6.96 17.31
N LYS A 68 -3.07 -8.14 17.46
CA LYS A 68 -1.65 -8.35 17.12
C LYS A 68 -1.38 -8.02 15.65
N MET A 69 -2.29 -8.36 14.74
CA MET A 69 -2.19 -7.98 13.33
C MET A 69 -2.30 -6.47 13.14
N GLN A 70 -3.26 -5.79 13.76
CA GLN A 70 -3.39 -4.32 13.69
C GLN A 70 -2.12 -3.61 14.16
N HIS A 71 -1.53 -4.09 15.26
CA HIS A 71 -0.26 -3.58 15.76
C HIS A 71 0.87 -3.78 14.75
N ARG A 72 1.07 -5.03 14.32
CA ARG A 72 2.18 -5.38 13.43
C ARG A 72 2.10 -4.73 12.05
N LEU A 73 0.88 -4.55 11.54
CA LEU A 73 0.63 -4.02 10.20
C LEU A 73 0.52 -2.50 10.18
N HIS A 74 0.21 -1.83 11.30
CA HIS A 74 0.01 -0.38 11.27
C HIS A 74 0.25 0.40 12.56
N TYR A 75 -0.30 -0.02 13.72
CA TYR A 75 -0.21 0.84 14.90
C TYR A 75 1.24 1.06 15.33
N ASP A 76 2.06 0.01 15.28
CA ASP A 76 3.47 0.11 15.68
C ASP A 76 4.25 1.00 14.70
N HIS A 77 3.85 1.06 13.43
CA HIS A 77 4.42 1.98 12.43
C HIS A 77 4.09 3.44 12.77
N HIS A 78 2.92 3.74 13.31
CA HIS A 78 2.60 5.08 13.84
C HIS A 78 3.44 5.46 15.07
N VAL A 79 3.79 4.49 15.92
CA VAL A 79 4.70 4.70 17.06
C VAL A 79 6.14 4.95 16.56
N GLU A 80 6.65 4.07 15.70
CA GLU A 80 8.03 4.00 15.24
C GLU A 80 8.16 4.09 13.71
N PRO A 81 7.83 5.24 13.09
CA PRO A 81 7.68 5.35 11.63
C PRO A 81 8.97 5.15 10.82
N SER A 82 10.14 5.20 11.47
CA SER A 82 11.44 4.95 10.83
C SER A 82 11.85 3.48 10.83
N ARG A 83 11.12 2.59 11.51
CA ARG A 83 11.43 1.15 11.55
C ARG A 83 11.00 0.46 10.26
N LEU A 84 11.99 0.07 9.45
CA LEU A 84 11.76 -0.50 8.12
C LEU A 84 10.94 -1.80 8.16
N ASP A 85 11.08 -2.62 9.20
CA ASP A 85 10.30 -3.86 9.32
C ASP A 85 8.81 -3.62 9.54
N LEU A 86 8.42 -2.45 10.06
CA LEU A 86 7.03 -2.03 10.27
C LEU A 86 6.45 -1.26 9.08
N LEU A 87 7.32 -0.76 8.19
CA LEU A 87 6.93 0.03 7.02
C LEU A 87 6.42 -0.88 5.89
N PHE A 88 7.22 -1.87 5.51
CA PHE A 88 6.89 -2.73 4.38
C PHE A 88 5.86 -3.78 4.75
N LEU A 89 4.99 -4.15 3.80
CA LEU A 89 4.06 -5.26 4.01
C LEU A 89 4.87 -6.55 4.26
N PRO A 90 4.56 -7.30 5.33
CA PRO A 90 5.26 -8.54 5.58
C PRO A 90 4.78 -9.62 4.60
N LEU A 91 5.70 -10.48 4.15
CA LEU A 91 5.41 -11.50 3.12
C LEU A 91 4.27 -12.45 3.54
N TRP A 92 4.18 -12.78 4.83
CA TRP A 92 3.10 -13.64 5.36
C TRP A 92 1.71 -13.02 5.25
N PHE A 93 1.62 -11.68 5.17
CA PHE A 93 0.35 -10.99 4.92
C PHE A 93 0.11 -10.83 3.42
N LEU A 94 1.15 -10.44 2.69
CA LEU A 94 1.07 -10.16 1.27
C LEU A 94 0.75 -11.41 0.42
N ALA A 95 1.48 -12.51 0.61
CA ALA A 95 1.34 -13.70 -0.24
C ALA A 95 -0.07 -14.32 -0.20
N PRO A 96 -0.69 -14.55 0.97
CA PRO A 96 -2.08 -15.04 1.01
C PRO A 96 -3.07 -14.11 0.33
N ASN A 97 -2.93 -12.78 0.49
CA ASN A 97 -3.79 -11.82 -0.17
C ASN A 97 -3.64 -11.89 -1.69
N LEU A 98 -2.41 -11.97 -2.22
CA LEU A 98 -2.18 -12.12 -3.67
C LEU A 98 -2.77 -13.42 -4.22
N LEU A 99 -2.66 -14.53 -3.49
CA LEU A 99 -3.24 -15.82 -3.89
C LEU A 99 -4.78 -15.75 -3.93
N VAL A 100 -5.39 -15.15 -2.91
CA VAL A 100 -6.85 -14.93 -2.88
C VAL A 100 -7.26 -14.02 -4.04
N THR A 101 -6.57 -12.91 -4.28
CA THR A 101 -6.86 -12.02 -5.42
C THR A 101 -6.75 -12.75 -6.75
N ALA A 102 -5.67 -13.53 -6.97
CA ALA A 102 -5.49 -14.30 -8.20
C ALA A 102 -6.61 -15.36 -8.39
N GLY A 103 -6.99 -16.05 -7.32
CA GLY A 103 -8.10 -17.01 -7.34
C GLY A 103 -9.44 -16.36 -7.66
N LEU A 104 -9.72 -15.19 -7.07
CA LEU A 104 -10.93 -14.42 -7.37
C LEU A 104 -10.95 -13.91 -8.81
N VAL A 105 -9.81 -13.43 -9.33
CA VAL A 105 -9.69 -13.02 -10.74
C VAL A 105 -9.92 -14.20 -11.66
N ALA A 106 -9.31 -15.35 -11.39
CA ALA A 106 -9.50 -16.57 -12.18
C ALA A 106 -10.98 -17.01 -12.20
N LEU A 107 -11.65 -16.93 -11.05
CA LEU A 107 -13.05 -17.31 -10.88
C LEU A 107 -14.00 -16.34 -11.61
N LEU A 108 -13.77 -15.03 -11.51
CA LEU A 108 -14.70 -14.00 -11.98
C LEU A 108 -14.45 -13.54 -13.42
N LEU A 109 -13.18 -13.50 -13.84
CA LEU A 109 -12.74 -12.96 -15.14
C LEU A 109 -12.09 -14.03 -16.05
N GLY A 110 -11.89 -15.24 -15.53
CA GLY A 110 -11.24 -16.34 -16.24
C GLY A 110 -9.73 -16.39 -16.08
N GLY A 111 -9.13 -17.56 -16.34
CA GLY A 111 -7.70 -17.80 -16.12
C GLY A 111 -6.77 -16.89 -16.94
N ALA A 112 -7.19 -16.47 -18.14
CA ALA A 112 -6.41 -15.57 -18.99
C ALA A 112 -6.21 -14.17 -18.38
N ALA A 113 -7.17 -13.70 -17.57
CA ALA A 113 -7.11 -12.38 -16.93
C ALA A 113 -6.13 -12.34 -15.73
N VAL A 114 -5.72 -13.49 -15.20
CA VAL A 114 -4.90 -13.57 -13.98
C VAL A 114 -3.56 -12.86 -14.17
N ALA A 115 -2.82 -13.17 -15.23
CA ALA A 115 -1.50 -12.58 -15.46
C ALA A 115 -1.54 -11.03 -15.58
N PRO A 116 -2.36 -10.42 -16.46
CA PRO A 116 -2.40 -8.96 -16.58
C PRO A 116 -2.99 -8.26 -15.35
N VAL A 117 -4.05 -8.77 -14.74
CA VAL A 117 -4.61 -8.15 -13.52
C VAL A 117 -3.60 -8.23 -12.38
N MET A 118 -2.99 -9.39 -12.14
CA MET A 118 -1.99 -9.54 -11.08
C MET A 118 -0.72 -8.70 -11.34
N LEU A 119 -0.32 -8.51 -12.60
CA LEU A 119 0.74 -7.57 -12.95
C LEU A 119 0.38 -6.15 -12.49
N GLY A 120 -0.84 -5.70 -12.77
CA GLY A 120 -1.36 -4.41 -12.31
C GLY A 120 -1.35 -4.26 -10.78
N VAL A 121 -1.87 -5.28 -10.07
CA VAL A 121 -1.89 -5.32 -8.60
C VAL A 121 -0.48 -5.21 -8.04
N MET A 122 0.47 -6.02 -8.53
CA MET A 122 1.84 -6.05 -8.02
C MET A 122 2.62 -4.77 -8.30
N LEU A 123 2.44 -4.17 -9.49
CA LEU A 123 3.05 -2.88 -9.82
C LEU A 123 2.53 -1.76 -8.90
N ALA A 124 1.23 -1.76 -8.61
CA ALA A 124 0.63 -0.80 -7.69
C ALA A 124 1.10 -0.99 -6.24
N ILE A 125 1.29 -2.24 -5.79
CA ILE A 125 1.91 -2.53 -4.48
C ILE A 125 3.35 -2.02 -4.43
N LEU A 126 4.16 -2.28 -5.46
CA LEU A 126 5.55 -1.78 -5.52
C LEU A 126 5.59 -0.25 -5.50
N HIS A 127 4.65 0.41 -6.18
CA HIS A 127 4.50 1.86 -6.13
C HIS A 127 4.15 2.35 -4.71
N TYR A 128 3.16 1.74 -4.07
CA TYR A 128 2.78 2.03 -2.68
C TYR A 128 3.97 1.88 -1.72
N GLU A 129 4.63 0.72 -1.75
CA GLU A 129 5.78 0.43 -0.88
C GLU A 129 6.89 1.46 -1.09
N TRP A 130 7.13 1.86 -2.34
CA TRP A 130 8.13 2.87 -2.66
C TRP A 130 7.75 4.23 -2.08
N VAL A 131 6.52 4.70 -2.31
CA VAL A 131 6.06 6.00 -1.81
C VAL A 131 6.09 6.03 -0.29
N HIS A 132 5.59 4.97 0.36
CA HIS A 132 5.58 4.83 1.82
C HIS A 132 7.01 4.87 2.38
N TYR A 133 7.93 4.13 1.76
CA TYR A 133 9.34 4.10 2.14
C TYR A 133 10.00 5.47 2.02
N ILE A 134 9.82 6.13 0.87
CA ILE A 134 10.36 7.47 0.61
C ILE A 134 9.83 8.51 1.59
N ALA A 135 8.57 8.38 2.02
CA ALA A 135 7.96 9.29 2.98
C ALA A 135 8.70 9.28 4.32
N HIS A 136 9.17 8.11 4.77
CA HIS A 136 9.70 7.91 6.13
C HIS A 136 11.23 7.86 6.26
N ILE A 137 11.98 7.81 5.16
CA ILE A 137 13.44 7.95 5.18
C ILE A 137 13.89 9.42 5.07
N PRO A 138 15.13 9.75 5.48
CA PRO A 138 15.73 11.07 5.30
C PRO A 138 16.14 11.33 3.84
N TYR A 139 15.18 11.24 2.91
CA TYR A 139 15.35 11.54 1.49
C TYR A 139 14.31 12.55 1.02
N GLN A 140 14.74 13.56 0.26
CA GLN A 140 13.86 14.54 -0.36
C GLN A 140 13.68 14.20 -1.84
N PRO A 141 12.45 13.92 -2.31
CA PRO A 141 12.21 13.67 -3.73
C PRO A 141 12.61 14.86 -4.62
N ARG A 142 13.16 14.55 -5.80
CA ARG A 142 13.62 15.55 -6.76
C ARG A 142 12.47 16.29 -7.47
N THR A 143 11.35 15.61 -7.69
CA THR A 143 10.18 16.17 -8.37
C THR A 143 9.26 16.89 -7.38
N ALA A 144 8.57 17.93 -7.85
CA ALA A 144 7.58 18.66 -7.05
C ALA A 144 6.47 17.70 -6.57
N PHE A 145 5.99 16.85 -7.46
CA PHE A 145 4.99 15.83 -7.14
C PHE A 145 5.46 14.86 -6.04
N GLY A 146 6.69 14.35 -6.13
CA GLY A 146 7.22 13.45 -5.10
C GLY A 146 7.35 14.12 -3.73
N ARG A 147 7.78 15.39 -3.69
CA ARG A 147 7.83 16.16 -2.42
C ARG A 147 6.44 16.37 -1.84
N TRP A 148 5.48 16.68 -2.70
CA TRP A 148 4.09 16.85 -2.31
C TRP A 148 3.51 15.55 -1.74
N LEU A 149 3.72 14.41 -2.41
CA LEU A 149 3.21 13.11 -1.96
C LEU A 149 3.86 12.64 -0.65
N LYS A 150 5.17 12.91 -0.48
CA LYS A 150 5.84 12.71 0.80
C LYS A 150 5.18 13.52 1.91
N GLN A 151 4.98 14.82 1.71
CA GLN A 151 4.34 15.65 2.73
C GLN A 151 2.90 15.24 2.98
N TYR A 152 2.17 14.84 1.94
CA TYR A 152 0.81 14.34 2.03
C TYR A 152 0.71 13.20 3.05
N HIS A 153 1.50 12.14 2.88
CA HIS A 153 1.53 11.01 3.81
C HIS A 153 2.02 11.40 5.21
N LEU A 154 2.99 12.32 5.31
CA LEU A 154 3.50 12.74 6.61
C LEU A 154 2.48 13.57 7.41
N ARG A 155 1.51 14.23 6.78
CA ARG A 155 0.41 14.90 7.50
C ARG A 155 -0.45 13.89 8.26
N HIS A 156 -0.69 12.72 7.67
CA HIS A 156 -1.40 11.65 8.33
C HIS A 156 -0.70 11.20 9.63
N HIS A 157 0.62 11.01 9.57
CA HIS A 157 1.42 10.57 10.73
C HIS A 157 1.69 11.64 11.79
N PHE A 158 1.69 12.92 11.44
CA PHE A 158 2.17 13.98 12.35
C PHE A 158 1.17 15.11 12.61
N ILE A 159 0.05 15.14 11.90
CA ILE A 159 -1.01 16.13 12.09
C ILE A 159 -2.30 15.44 12.51
N SER A 160 -2.82 14.51 11.71
CA SER A 160 -4.09 13.85 12.03
C SER A 160 -4.18 12.47 11.39
N GLU A 161 -4.36 11.44 12.22
CA GLU A 161 -4.57 10.07 11.78
C GLU A 161 -5.97 9.82 11.19
N ARG A 162 -6.81 10.87 11.10
CA ARG A 162 -8.21 10.80 10.63
C ARG A 162 -8.38 11.31 9.20
N HIS A 163 -7.31 11.79 8.58
CA HIS A 163 -7.29 12.39 7.25
C HIS A 163 -6.09 11.85 6.45
N TRP A 164 -6.13 12.02 5.13
CA TRP A 164 -5.05 11.66 4.20
C TRP A 164 -4.64 10.18 4.29
N PHE A 165 -5.62 9.27 4.17
CA PHE A 165 -5.41 7.82 4.24
C PHE A 165 -4.73 7.24 3.00
N GLY A 166 -4.79 7.90 1.85
CA GLY A 166 -4.01 7.54 0.69
C GLY A 166 -2.53 7.67 1.00
N VAL A 167 -1.74 6.67 0.60
CA VAL A 167 -0.28 6.74 0.62
C VAL A 167 0.21 6.97 -0.79
N SER A 168 -0.30 6.20 -1.76
CA SER A 168 0.09 6.27 -3.17
C SER A 168 -0.47 7.49 -3.91
N ASN A 169 -1.69 7.90 -3.57
CA ASN A 169 -2.40 9.01 -4.23
C ASN A 169 -3.57 9.52 -3.35
N PRO A 170 -4.06 10.75 -3.57
CA PRO A 170 -5.15 11.33 -2.78
C PRO A 170 -6.56 11.02 -3.29
N SER A 171 -6.72 10.30 -4.40
CA SER A 171 -7.97 10.28 -5.15
C SER A 171 -9.16 9.79 -4.33
N LEU A 172 -8.95 8.76 -3.50
CA LEU A 172 -9.99 8.23 -2.63
C LEU A 172 -10.21 9.08 -1.37
N ASP A 173 -9.20 9.81 -0.90
CA ASP A 173 -9.44 10.83 0.12
C ASP A 173 -10.34 11.95 -0.39
N VAL A 174 -10.16 12.38 -1.64
CA VAL A 174 -11.05 13.36 -2.28
C VAL A 174 -12.45 12.77 -2.43
N ALA A 175 -12.56 11.56 -2.98
CA ALA A 175 -13.84 10.91 -3.23
C ALA A 175 -14.66 10.66 -1.95
N PHE A 176 -14.00 10.36 -0.83
CA PHE A 176 -14.65 10.02 0.44
C PHE A 176 -14.53 11.10 1.53
N GLY A 177 -14.13 12.32 1.16
CA GLY A 177 -14.11 13.48 2.05
C GLY A 177 -13.09 13.41 3.19
N THR A 178 -11.97 12.70 3.01
CA THR A 178 -10.85 12.65 3.96
C THR A 178 -9.61 13.40 3.47
N TYR A 179 -9.72 14.09 2.32
CA TYR A 179 -8.73 15.05 1.85
C TYR A 179 -9.04 16.42 2.45
N ALA A 180 -8.25 16.83 3.44
CA ALA A 180 -8.47 18.09 4.16
C ALA A 180 -7.39 19.14 3.87
N ASN A 181 -7.76 20.41 4.00
CA ASN A 181 -6.80 21.51 4.03
C ASN A 181 -6.07 21.50 5.38
N VAL A 182 -4.73 21.51 5.33
CA VAL A 182 -3.90 21.38 6.53
C VAL A 182 -4.12 22.50 7.55
N SER A 183 -4.50 23.70 7.11
CA SER A 183 -4.77 24.84 8.01
C SER A 183 -6.08 24.72 8.78
N GLU A 184 -6.98 23.84 8.34
CA GLU A 184 -8.32 23.66 8.91
C GLU A 184 -8.41 22.43 9.82
N VAL A 185 -7.38 21.58 9.81
CA VAL A 185 -7.35 20.32 10.58
C VAL A 185 -6.71 20.53 11.94
N GLU A 186 -7.47 20.24 13.00
CA GLU A 186 -6.93 20.16 14.36
C GLU A 186 -5.90 19.04 14.47
N ARG A 187 -4.78 19.33 15.15
CA ARG A 187 -3.74 18.33 15.42
C ARG A 187 -4.25 17.29 16.40
N SER A 188 -4.19 16.03 16.02
CA SER A 188 -4.60 14.93 16.87
C SER A 188 -3.50 14.51 17.85
N GLY A 189 -3.89 14.30 19.11
CA GLY A 189 -3.03 13.76 20.16
C GLY A 189 -2.73 12.26 20.05
N THR A 190 -3.43 11.54 19.16
CA THR A 190 -3.35 10.08 19.02
C THR A 190 -2.55 9.60 17.82
N THR A 191 -1.96 10.50 17.03
CA THR A 191 -1.17 10.16 15.83
C THR A 191 -0.07 9.13 16.08
N ARG A 192 0.59 9.16 17.25
CA ARG A 192 1.64 8.17 17.61
C ARG A 192 1.17 7.03 18.51
N LYS A 193 -0.09 7.04 18.93
CA LYS A 193 -0.70 6.02 19.79
C LYS A 193 -2.18 5.94 19.43
N LEU A 194 -2.48 5.16 18.40
CA LEU A 194 -3.83 5.03 17.87
C LEU A 194 -4.74 4.41 18.94
N HIS A 195 -5.90 5.04 19.17
CA HIS A 195 -6.93 4.56 20.11
C HIS A 195 -6.45 4.34 21.55
N LEU A 196 -5.57 5.24 22.05
CA LEU A 196 -5.23 5.37 23.47
C LEU A 196 -6.42 5.18 24.42
#